data_AF-A0AAU2KR62-F1
#
_entry.id   AF-A0AAU2KR62-F1
#
_cell.length_a   1.000
_cell.length_b   1.000
_cell.length_c   1.000
_cell.angle_alpha   90.00
_cell.angle_beta   90.00
_cell.angle_gamma   90.00
#
_symmetry.space_group_name_H-M   'P 1'
#
loop_
_entity.id
_entity.type
_entity.pdbx_description
1 polymer ?
#
loop_
_entity_poly.entity_id
_entity_poly.type
_entity_poly.pdbx_seq_one_letter_code
_entity_poly.pdbx_strand_id
1 'polypeptide(L)'
;MSTVNFPYSAYDLRTLSRRSVALLRSVARAAGEGIHHLTVAQVVPDGIDEAECIIEGPGLDEDTPNESVVKAAYMLAATVSAPAIVAVRTMDADGTVTFMSWAVFELVALPATAEQSHVVYGIGEDRDLTDPLPHVTFVDAPALI
;
A
#
# COMPACT_ATOMS: atom_id res chain seq x y z
N MET A 1 30.63 -26.16 14.33
CA MET A 1 29.77 -25.33 13.46
C MET A 1 28.34 -25.54 13.91
N SER A 2 27.82 -24.61 14.71
CA SER A 2 26.42 -24.63 15.15
C SER A 2 25.58 -24.09 14.01
N THR A 3 24.74 -24.95 13.42
CA THR A 3 23.68 -24.55 12.51
C THR A 3 22.70 -23.67 13.27
N VAL A 4 22.70 -22.37 12.94
CA VAL A 4 21.65 -21.45 13.36
C VAL A 4 20.38 -21.89 12.64
N ASN A 5 19.51 -22.58 13.37
CA ASN A 5 18.17 -22.93 12.94
C ASN A 5 17.36 -21.63 12.94
N PHE A 6 17.22 -20.98 11.79
CA PHE A 6 16.19 -19.96 11.62
C PHE A 6 14.85 -20.69 11.64
N PRO A 7 13.93 -20.37 12.57
CA PRO A 7 12.61 -21.01 12.58
C PRO A 7 11.82 -20.50 11.37
N TYR A 8 11.97 -21.18 10.23
CA TYR A 8 11.08 -21.09 9.07
C TYR A 8 9.74 -21.74 9.45
N SER A 9 9.01 -21.17 10.40
CA SER A 9 7.62 -21.55 10.76
C SER A 9 7.09 -20.63 11.87
N ALA A 10 6.75 -19.38 11.55
CA ALA A 10 6.01 -18.53 12.48
C ALA A 10 4.74 -17.88 11.88
N TYR A 11 4.56 -17.96 10.56
CA TYR A 11 3.44 -17.35 9.88
C TYR A 11 2.54 -18.42 9.26
N ASP A 12 1.47 -18.77 9.97
CA ASP A 12 0.36 -19.53 9.40
C ASP A 12 -0.28 -18.72 8.26
N LEU A 13 -0.48 -19.35 7.09
CA LEU A 13 -1.05 -18.72 5.89
C LEU A 13 -2.39 -18.04 6.19
N ARG A 14 -3.25 -18.67 7.01
CA ARG A 14 -4.52 -18.07 7.41
C ARG A 14 -4.31 -16.79 8.21
N THR A 15 -3.29 -16.75 9.06
CA THR A 15 -2.95 -15.54 9.83
C THR A 15 -2.41 -14.43 8.94
N LEU A 16 -1.57 -14.75 7.95
CA LEU A 16 -1.07 -13.79 6.97
C LEU A 16 -2.20 -13.22 6.11
N SER A 17 -3.08 -14.08 5.59
CA SER A 17 -4.25 -13.64 4.82
C SER A 17 -5.15 -12.72 5.64
N ARG A 18 -5.44 -13.07 6.90
CA ARG A 18 -6.26 -12.21 7.76
C ARG A 18 -5.60 -10.85 8.03
N ARG A 19 -4.30 -10.83 8.33
CA ARG A 19 -3.57 -9.60 8.66
C ARG A 19 -3.36 -8.69 7.45
N SER A 20 -3.09 -9.25 6.27
CA SER A 20 -2.97 -8.48 5.03
C SER A 20 -4.28 -7.83 4.62
N VAL A 21 -5.40 -8.56 4.70
CA VAL A 21 -6.73 -7.99 4.46
C VAL A 21 -7.08 -6.93 5.51
N ALA A 22 -6.76 -7.17 6.79
CA ALA A 22 -6.94 -6.16 7.83
C ALA A 22 -6.16 -4.88 7.52
N LEU A 23 -4.91 -5.00 7.08
CA LEU A 23 -4.09 -3.85 6.68
C LEU A 23 -4.71 -3.09 5.49
N LEU A 24 -5.20 -3.78 4.46
CA LEU A 24 -5.93 -3.12 3.36
C LEU A 24 -7.16 -2.35 3.83
N ARG A 25 -7.94 -2.91 4.77
CA ARG A 25 -9.08 -2.20 5.36
C ARG A 25 -8.62 -0.93 6.08
N SER A 26 -7.52 -1.00 6.81
CA SER A 26 -6.99 0.17 7.53
C SER A 26 -6.49 1.24 6.55
N VAL A 27 -5.87 0.83 5.43
CA VAL A 27 -5.51 1.75 4.34
C VAL A 27 -6.75 2.40 3.73
N ALA A 28 -7.79 1.62 3.39
CA ALA A 28 -9.04 2.14 2.82
C ALA A 28 -9.72 3.14 3.78
N ARG A 29 -9.77 2.83 5.08
CA ARG A 29 -10.30 3.74 6.10
C ARG A 29 -9.48 5.02 6.23
N ALA A 30 -8.16 4.91 6.16
CA ALA A 30 -7.26 6.06 6.19
C ALA A 30 -7.45 6.97 4.98
N ALA A 31 -7.75 6.40 3.81
CA ALA A 31 -8.03 7.14 2.59
C ALA A 31 -9.35 7.93 2.65
N GLY A 32 -10.28 7.51 3.51
CA GLY A 32 -11.54 8.22 3.78
C GLY A 32 -12.68 7.81 2.85
N GLU A 33 -13.59 8.74 2.58
CA GLU A 33 -14.67 8.55 1.61
C GLU A 33 -14.13 8.79 0.19
N GLY A 34 -14.61 8.04 -0.80
CA GLY A 34 -14.33 8.29 -2.21
C GLY A 34 -13.80 7.09 -2.99
N ILE A 35 -13.30 7.35 -4.20
CA ILE A 35 -12.72 6.33 -5.07
C ILE A 35 -11.20 6.42 -4.94
N HIS A 36 -10.61 5.32 -4.46
CA HIS A 36 -9.19 5.23 -4.17
C HIS A 36 -8.53 4.28 -5.16
N HIS A 37 -7.50 4.76 -5.85
CA HIS A 37 -6.56 3.92 -6.55
C HIS A 37 -5.42 3.56 -5.60
N LEU A 38 -5.35 2.29 -5.22
CA LEU A 38 -4.34 1.75 -4.33
C LEU A 38 -3.29 0.99 -5.14
N THR A 39 -2.02 1.33 -4.91
CA THR A 39 -0.87 0.65 -5.51
C THR A 39 -0.03 0.03 -4.39
N VAL A 40 0.31 -1.26 -4.53
CA VAL A 40 1.31 -1.95 -3.70
C VAL A 40 2.49 -2.28 -4.61
N ALA A 41 3.66 -1.72 -4.33
CA ALA A 41 4.88 -1.96 -5.08
C ALA A 41 5.91 -2.65 -4.16
N GLN A 42 6.39 -3.82 -4.56
CA GLN A 42 7.34 -4.62 -3.79
C GLN A 42 8.63 -4.82 -4.57
N VAL A 43 9.77 -4.63 -3.91
CA VAL A 43 11.07 -4.92 -4.51
C VAL A 43 11.31 -6.42 -4.48
N VAL A 44 11.50 -7.01 -5.65
CA VAL A 44 11.80 -8.43 -5.84
C VAL A 44 13.16 -8.58 -6.54
N PRO A 45 13.82 -9.76 -6.49
CA PRO A 45 15.17 -9.92 -7.07
C PRO A 45 15.28 -9.53 -8.56
N ASP A 46 14.20 -9.70 -9.32
CA ASP A 46 14.17 -9.47 -10.76
C ASP A 46 13.51 -8.13 -11.15
N GLY A 47 13.19 -7.26 -10.19
CA GLY A 47 12.58 -5.96 -10.46
C GLY A 47 11.59 -5.48 -9.39
N ILE A 48 10.48 -4.91 -9.84
CA ILE A 48 9.39 -4.45 -8.99
C ILE A 48 8.14 -5.22 -9.40
N ASP A 49 7.53 -5.90 -8.43
CA ASP A 49 6.19 -6.44 -8.58
C ASP A 49 5.19 -5.39 -8.10
N GLU A 50 4.07 -5.26 -8.82
CA GLU A 50 3.02 -4.28 -8.50
C GLU A 50 1.62 -4.91 -8.49
N ALA A 51 0.79 -4.44 -7.57
CA ALA A 51 -0.64 -4.68 -7.57
C ALA A 51 -1.37 -3.34 -7.48
N GLU A 52 -2.38 -3.20 -8.33
CA GLU A 52 -3.24 -2.03 -8.38
C GLU A 52 -4.69 -2.47 -8.15
N CYS A 53 -5.41 -1.75 -7.31
CA CYS A 53 -6.85 -1.97 -7.15
C CYS A 53 -7.59 -0.66 -6.91
N ILE A 54 -8.87 -0.66 -7.29
CA ILE A 54 -9.80 0.42 -6.97
C ILE A 54 -10.60 0.00 -5.75
N ILE A 55 -10.64 0.87 -4.74
CA ILE A 55 -11.42 0.68 -3.51
C ILE A 55 -12.38 1.87 -3.38
N GLU A 56 -13.65 1.58 -3.13
CA GLU A 56 -14.64 2.59 -2.74
C GLU A 56 -14.64 2.69 -1.22
N GLY A 57 -14.08 3.78 -0.72
CA GLY A 57 -13.90 4.02 0.72
C GLY A 57 -15.20 4.41 1.42
N PRO A 58 -15.21 4.35 2.77
CA PRO A 58 -14.07 4.02 3.64
C PRO A 58 -13.96 2.52 3.94
N GLY A 59 -14.72 1.69 3.22
CA GLY A 59 -14.77 0.24 3.39
C GLY A 59 -13.96 -0.51 2.36
N LEU A 60 -13.83 -1.82 2.57
CA LEU A 60 -13.47 -2.76 1.51
C LEU A 60 -14.70 -3.63 1.28
N ASP A 61 -15.24 -3.63 0.07
CA ASP A 61 -16.32 -4.55 -0.29
C ASP A 61 -15.76 -5.98 -0.40
N GLU A 62 -16.23 -6.86 0.48
CA GLU A 62 -15.82 -8.26 0.57
C GLU A 62 -16.89 -9.21 0.02
N ASP A 63 -18.09 -8.71 -0.22
CA ASP A 63 -19.19 -9.49 -0.77
C ASP A 63 -19.02 -9.64 -2.29
N THR A 64 -18.27 -8.73 -2.91
CA THR A 64 -17.90 -8.80 -4.33
C THR A 64 -16.48 -9.36 -4.50
N PRO A 65 -16.31 -10.53 -5.14
CA PRO A 65 -14.98 -11.05 -5.47
C PRO A 65 -14.20 -10.06 -6.34
N ASN A 66 -13.01 -9.65 -5.86
CA ASN A 66 -12.14 -8.70 -6.55
C ASN A 66 -10.71 -9.24 -6.59
N GLU A 67 -10.30 -9.74 -7.77
CA GLU A 67 -8.96 -10.33 -7.97
C GLU A 67 -7.83 -9.32 -7.70
N SER A 68 -8.03 -8.05 -8.02
CA SER A 68 -7.05 -6.99 -7.76
C SER A 68 -6.83 -6.77 -6.26
N VAL A 69 -7.90 -6.77 -5.47
CA VAL A 69 -7.81 -6.70 -4.00
C VAL A 69 -7.10 -7.94 -3.44
N VAL A 70 -7.40 -9.12 -3.97
CA VAL A 70 -6.73 -10.37 -3.56
C VAL A 70 -5.23 -10.31 -3.88
N LYS A 71 -4.85 -9.79 -5.05
CA LYS A 71 -3.43 -9.61 -5.43
C LYS A 71 -2.72 -8.64 -4.50
N ALA A 72 -3.34 -7.50 -4.19
CA ALA A 72 -2.79 -6.53 -3.24
C ALA A 72 -2.60 -7.14 -1.84
N ALA A 73 -3.59 -7.90 -1.35
CA ALA A 73 -3.51 -8.59 -0.07
C ALA A 73 -2.38 -9.62 -0.06
N TYR A 74 -2.23 -10.38 -1.14
CA TYR A 74 -1.15 -11.36 -1.30
C TYR A 74 0.23 -10.69 -1.23
N MET A 75 0.43 -9.58 -1.94
CA MET A 75 1.69 -8.83 -1.90
C MET A 75 1.98 -8.27 -0.50
N LEU A 76 0.96 -7.77 0.20
CA LEU A 76 1.13 -7.36 1.60
C LEU A 76 1.52 -8.53 2.49
N ALA A 77 0.93 -9.71 2.31
CA ALA A 77 1.34 -10.91 3.04
C ALA A 77 2.81 -11.27 2.78
N ALA A 78 3.32 -11.06 1.56
CA ALA A 78 4.72 -11.26 1.21
C ALA A 78 5.68 -10.26 1.87
N THR A 79 5.18 -9.22 2.55
CA THR A 79 6.03 -8.25 3.27
C THR A 79 6.79 -8.82 4.46
N VAL A 80 6.45 -10.05 4.87
CA VAL A 80 7.24 -10.83 5.84
C VAL A 80 8.63 -11.22 5.32
N SER A 81 8.86 -11.14 4.01
CA SER A 81 10.14 -11.47 3.38
C SER A 81 10.77 -10.31 2.59
N ALA A 82 10.00 -9.33 2.13
CA ALA A 82 10.52 -8.19 1.38
C ALA A 82 9.66 -6.92 1.59
N PRO A 83 10.24 -5.74 1.82
CA PRO A 83 9.46 -4.53 2.04
C PRO A 83 8.67 -4.11 0.80
N ALA A 84 7.53 -3.45 1.02
CA ALA A 84 6.70 -2.86 -0.02
C ALA A 84 6.40 -1.39 0.29
N ILE A 85 6.06 -0.63 -0.75
CA ILE A 85 5.41 0.66 -0.63
C ILE A 85 3.93 0.46 -0.92
N VAL A 86 3.08 1.04 -0.08
CA VAL A 86 1.64 1.17 -0.35
C VAL A 86 1.37 2.64 -0.60
N ALA A 87 0.75 2.94 -1.73
CA ALA A 87 0.36 4.29 -2.10
C ALA A 87 -1.14 4.33 -2.36
N VAL A 88 -1.78 5.42 -1.93
CA VAL A 88 -3.19 5.66 -2.22
C VAL A 88 -3.34 7.00 -2.91
N ARG A 89 -4.06 6.98 -4.02
CA ARG A 89 -4.52 8.14 -4.76
C ARG A 89 -6.04 8.22 -4.62
N THR A 90 -6.54 9.22 -3.91
CA THR A 90 -7.97 9.52 -3.82
C THR A 90 -8.30 10.61 -4.83
N MET A 91 -9.27 10.36 -5.69
CA MET A 91 -9.79 11.38 -6.60
C MET A 91 -11.04 12.01 -5.98
N ASP A 92 -10.98 13.32 -5.77
CA ASP A 92 -12.11 14.12 -5.29
C ASP A 92 -13.04 14.51 -6.44
N ALA A 93 -14.29 14.86 -6.13
CA ALA A 93 -15.31 15.18 -7.12
C ALA A 93 -14.97 16.43 -7.97
N ASP A 94 -14.11 17.31 -7.46
CA ASP A 94 -13.61 18.49 -8.17
C ASP A 94 -12.40 18.19 -9.07
N GLY A 95 -11.97 16.92 -9.14
CA GLY A 95 -10.84 16.46 -9.93
C GLY A 95 -9.48 16.66 -9.25
N THR A 96 -9.45 17.17 -8.02
CA THR A 96 -8.23 17.16 -7.22
C THR A 96 -7.89 15.75 -6.75
N VAL A 97 -6.60 15.53 -6.51
CA VAL A 97 -6.06 14.24 -6.10
C VAL A 97 -5.38 14.41 -4.76
N THR A 98 -5.78 13.60 -3.78
CA THR A 98 -5.03 13.44 -2.53
C THR A 98 -4.15 12.20 -2.62
N PHE A 99 -2.86 12.36 -2.31
CA PHE A 99 -1.89 11.26 -2.34
C PHE A 99 -1.18 11.10 -0.99
N MET A 100 -1.11 9.85 -0.53
CA MET A 100 -0.38 9.46 0.68
C MET A 100 0.21 8.07 0.50
N SER A 101 1.28 7.76 1.25
CA SER A 101 1.93 6.46 1.18
C SER A 101 2.41 5.92 2.54
N TRP A 102 2.71 4.63 2.55
CA TRP A 102 3.30 3.91 3.68
C TRP A 102 4.43 3.02 3.19
N ALA A 103 5.49 2.91 3.98
CA ALA A 103 6.43 1.80 3.85
C ALA A 103 5.91 0.63 4.68
N VAL A 104 5.85 -0.57 4.10
CA VAL A 104 5.32 -1.77 4.76
C VAL A 104 6.38 -2.85 4.85
N PHE A 105 6.63 -3.33 6.06
CA PHE A 105 7.53 -4.47 6.32
C PHE A 105 6.94 -5.32 7.45
N GLU A 106 6.96 -6.64 7.31
CA GLU A 106 6.34 -7.58 8.26
C GLU A 106 4.87 -7.27 8.60
N LEU A 107 4.10 -6.78 7.61
CA LEU A 107 2.72 -6.31 7.77
C LEU A 107 2.58 -5.16 8.79
N VAL A 108 3.64 -4.39 9.01
CA VAL A 108 3.63 -3.14 9.77
C VAL A 108 3.78 -1.99 8.78
N ALA A 109 2.80 -1.09 8.76
CA ALA A 109 2.83 0.11 7.93
C ALA A 109 3.41 1.29 8.71
N LEU A 110 4.46 1.88 8.15
CA LEU A 110 5.10 3.08 8.62
C LEU A 110 4.56 4.26 7.80
N PRO A 111 3.85 5.22 8.42
CA PRO A 111 3.30 6.36 7.70
C PRO A 111 4.41 7.22 7.10
N ALA A 112 4.26 7.57 5.82
CA ALA A 112 5.13 8.54 5.17
C ALA A 112 4.67 9.98 5.47
N THR A 113 5.62 10.91 5.47
CA THR A 113 5.28 12.33 5.43
C THR A 113 4.77 12.75 4.04
N ALA A 114 4.17 13.92 3.94
CA ALA A 114 3.78 14.52 2.65
C ALA A 114 4.97 14.64 1.68
N GLU A 115 6.15 15.01 2.18
CA GLU A 115 7.38 15.10 1.37
C GLU A 115 7.83 13.73 0.86
N GLN A 116 7.81 12.71 1.70
CA GLN A 116 8.14 11.34 1.29
C GLN A 116 7.10 10.80 0.29
N SER A 117 5.83 11.14 0.46
CA SER A 117 4.75 10.79 -0.47
C SER A 117 4.94 11.46 -1.84
N HIS A 118 5.42 12.71 -1.87
CA HIS A 118 5.78 13.39 -3.12
C HIS A 118 6.91 12.65 -3.85
N VAL A 119 7.96 12.22 -3.14
CA VAL A 119 9.04 11.42 -3.74
C VAL A 119 8.51 10.11 -4.32
N VAL A 120 7.67 9.38 -3.58
CA VAL A 120 7.04 8.13 -4.05
C VAL A 120 6.21 8.37 -5.31
N TYR A 121 5.42 9.44 -5.34
CA TYR A 121 4.62 9.82 -6.50
C TYR A 121 5.51 10.11 -7.73
N GLY A 122 6.57 10.89 -7.56
CA GLY A 122 7.49 11.21 -8.65
C GLY A 122 8.18 9.99 -9.24
N ILE A 123 8.60 9.03 -8.39
CA ILE A 123 9.16 7.75 -8.83
C ILE A 123 8.13 6.95 -9.63
N GLY A 124 6.92 6.80 -9.08
CA GLY A 124 5.86 5.99 -9.72
C GLY A 124 5.39 6.54 -11.06
N GLU A 125 5.42 7.86 -11.24
CA GLU A 125 5.02 8.52 -12.48
C GLU A 125 6.19 8.73 -13.46
N ASP A 126 7.42 8.32 -13.11
CA ASP A 126 8.65 8.61 -13.85
C ASP A 126 8.81 10.11 -14.15
N ARG A 127 8.63 10.94 -13.11
CA ARG A 127 8.62 12.41 -13.21
C ARG A 127 9.75 13.07 -12.44
N ASP A 128 10.15 14.24 -12.93
CA ASP A 128 11.00 15.14 -12.18
C ASP A 128 10.23 15.72 -10.97
N LEU A 129 10.83 15.66 -9.79
CA LEU A 129 10.24 16.16 -8.55
C LEU A 129 10.08 17.69 -8.51
N THR A 130 10.68 18.41 -9.46
CA THR A 130 10.56 19.86 -9.61
C THR A 130 9.38 20.29 -10.49
N ASP A 131 8.73 19.33 -11.16
CA ASP A 131 7.57 19.62 -12.01
C ASP A 131 6.39 20.15 -11.19
N PRO A 132 5.66 21.16 -11.69
CA PRO A 132 4.44 21.61 -11.05
C PRO A 132 3.34 20.53 -11.14
N LEU A 133 2.70 20.25 -10.01
CA LEU A 133 1.57 19.31 -9.88
C LEU A 133 0.30 20.04 -9.41
N PRO A 134 -0.33 20.88 -10.25
CA PRO A 134 -1.41 21.81 -9.84
C PRO A 134 -2.71 21.14 -9.36
N HIS A 135 -2.79 19.81 -9.35
CA HIS A 135 -3.99 19.06 -8.96
C HIS A 135 -3.70 17.94 -7.96
N VAL A 136 -2.47 17.83 -7.43
CA VAL A 136 -2.10 16.79 -6.47
C VAL A 136 -1.75 17.43 -5.14
N THR A 137 -2.44 17.00 -4.10
CA THR A 137 -2.17 17.35 -2.71
C THR A 137 -1.52 16.17 -2.02
N PHE A 138 -0.30 16.37 -1.51
CA PHE A 138 0.38 15.38 -0.68
C PHE A 138 0.06 15.62 0.78
N VAL A 139 -0.30 14.57 1.50
CA VAL A 139 -0.63 14.64 2.92
C VAL A 139 0.20 13.65 3.73
N ASP A 140 0.42 13.96 5.00
CA ASP A 140 1.01 13.00 5.94
C ASP A 140 0.07 11.80 6.08
N ALA A 141 0.61 10.61 5.89
CA ALA A 141 -0.16 9.40 6.06
C ALA A 141 -0.47 9.19 7.56
N PRO A 142 -1.69 8.78 7.93
CA PRO A 142 -1.98 8.44 9.31
C PRO A 142 -1.37 7.08 9.69
N ALA A 143 -1.16 6.88 10.99
CA ALA A 143 -0.87 5.55 11.52
C ALA A 143 -2.07 4.63 11.28
N LEU A 144 -1.81 3.40 10.83
CA LEU A 144 -2.85 2.40 10.57
C LEU A 144 -3.09 1.56 11.83
N ILE A 145 -4.37 1.31 12.12
CA ILE A 145 -4.85 0.52 13.28
C ILE A 145 -5.27 -0.87 12.83
#